data_AF-A0A6C0KPQ0-F1
#
_entry.id   AF-A0A6C0KPQ0-F1
#
_cell.length_a   1.000
_cell.length_b   1.000
_cell.length_c   1.000
_cell.angle_alpha   90.00
_cell.angle_beta   90.00
_cell.angle_gamma   90.00
#
_symmetry.space_group_name_H-M   'P 1'
#
loop_
_entity.id
_entity.type
_entity.pdbx_description
1 polymer ?
#
loop_
_entity_poly.entity_id
_entity_poly.type
_entity_poly.pdbx_seq_one_letter_code
_entity_poly.pdbx_strand_id
1 'polypeptide(L)'
;MNQSQPSLCIPRMPFGNIDVEFIRKVLLKLNFGKIQCINIVDRKNEKGESFKRAYIHFEKWYVNDYVDPIREKLVSGKEIKIVYDNPWFWKISANKSSWKKV
;
A
#
# COMPACT_ATOMS: atom_id res chain seq x y z
N MET A 1 -10.15 3.54 -22.00
CA MET A 1 -8.86 3.42 -21.30
C MET A 1 -9.06 2.48 -20.12
N ASN A 2 -8.58 1.24 -20.20
CA ASN A 2 -8.66 0.30 -19.06
C ASN A 2 -7.60 0.72 -18.05
N GLN A 3 -7.93 1.68 -17.19
CA GLN A 3 -7.02 2.08 -16.14
C GLN A 3 -6.98 0.94 -15.11
N SER A 4 -5.88 0.18 -15.13
CA SER A 4 -5.58 -0.85 -14.14
C SER A 4 -5.76 -0.27 -12.74
N GLN A 5 -6.56 -0.91 -11.90
CA GLN A 5 -6.71 -0.56 -10.49
C GLN A 5 -5.55 -1.22 -9.71
N PRO A 6 -4.46 -0.51 -9.38
CA PRO A 6 -3.32 -1.16 -8.77
C PRO A 6 -3.69 -1.58 -7.35
N SER A 7 -3.26 -2.77 -6.95
CA SER A 7 -3.06 -3.05 -5.53
C SER A 7 -1.85 -2.27 -5.05
N LEU A 8 -1.78 -1.92 -3.77
CA LEU A 8 -0.65 -1.18 -3.20
C LEU A 8 0.28 -2.09 -2.42
N CYS A 9 1.53 -1.68 -2.32
CA CYS A 9 2.56 -2.35 -1.55
C CYS A 9 3.23 -1.34 -0.61
N ILE A 10 3.29 -1.69 0.68
CA ILE A 10 4.14 -1.04 1.67
C ILE A 10 5.34 -1.96 1.88
N PRO A 11 6.51 -1.67 1.28
CA PRO A 11 7.56 -2.66 1.05
C PRO A 11 8.30 -3.05 2.33
N ARG A 12 8.40 -2.12 3.29
CA ARG A 12 9.11 -2.30 4.55
C ARG A 12 8.40 -1.53 5.66
N MET A 13 7.91 -2.26 6.65
CA MET A 13 7.36 -1.74 7.89
C MET A 13 8.16 -2.34 9.06
N PRO A 14 8.42 -1.55 10.12
CA PRO A 14 9.10 -2.06 11.30
C PRO A 14 8.30 -3.21 11.93
N PHE A 15 9.01 -4.20 12.46
CA PHE A 15 8.40 -5.26 13.25
C PHE A 15 7.95 -4.66 14.59
N GLY A 16 6.64 -4.59 14.80
CA GLY A 16 6.01 -3.96 15.96
C GLY A 16 4.49 -4.06 15.90
N ASN A 17 3.79 -3.20 16.65
CA ASN A 17 2.32 -3.10 16.73
C ASN A 17 1.67 -2.51 15.45
N ILE A 18 2.20 -2.86 14.28
CA ILE A 18 1.56 -2.59 12.99
C ILE A 18 0.80 -3.84 12.59
N ASP A 19 -0.51 -3.76 12.71
CA ASP A 19 -1.48 -4.77 12.31
C ASP A 19 -2.38 -4.27 11.17
N VAL A 20 -3.31 -5.12 10.75
CA VAL A 20 -4.24 -4.81 9.65
C VAL A 20 -5.15 -3.64 10.01
N GLU A 21 -5.58 -3.52 11.26
CA GLU A 21 -6.49 -2.47 11.70
C GLU A 21 -5.81 -1.09 11.65
N PHE A 22 -4.57 -1.00 12.14
CA PHE A 22 -3.78 0.21 12.08
C PHE A 22 -3.53 0.66 10.64
N ILE A 23 -3.12 -0.25 9.75
CA ILE A 23 -2.92 0.06 8.33
C ILE A 23 -4.24 0.53 7.71
N ARG A 24 -5.35 -0.16 7.98
CA ARG A 24 -6.67 0.22 7.47
C ARG A 24 -7.05 1.62 7.94
N LYS A 25 -6.87 1.94 9.21
CA LYS A 25 -7.17 3.27 9.78
C LYS A 25 -6.36 4.38 9.11
N VAL A 26 -5.06 4.17 8.86
CA VAL A 26 -4.23 5.14 8.15
C VAL A 26 -4.70 5.31 6.71
N LEU A 27 -4.97 4.22 5.99
CA LEU A 27 -5.35 4.28 4.58
C LEU A 27 -6.77 4.82 4.35
N LEU A 28 -7.71 4.58 5.27
CA LEU A 28 -9.06 5.15 5.20
C LEU A 28 -9.04 6.68 5.25
N LYS A 29 -8.10 7.29 5.99
CA LYS A 29 -7.94 8.76 6.02
C LYS A 29 -7.51 9.36 4.68
N LEU A 30 -6.80 8.58 3.86
CA LEU A 30 -6.34 9.01 2.54
C LEU A 30 -7.44 8.92 1.49
N ASN A 31 -8.45 8.10 1.74
CA ASN A 31 -9.66 8.02 0.94
C ASN A 31 -9.40 7.71 -0.56
N PHE A 32 -8.41 6.88 -0.87
CA PHE A 32 -8.09 6.49 -2.26
C PHE A 32 -9.14 5.56 -2.89
N GLY A 33 -9.91 4.84 -2.07
CA GLY A 33 -10.88 3.87 -2.56
C GLY A 33 -11.42 2.94 -1.48
N LYS A 34 -12.29 2.02 -1.88
CA LYS A 34 -12.85 0.99 -1.00
C LYS A 34 -11.85 -0.18 -0.90
N ILE A 35 -11.27 -0.37 0.28
CA ILE A 35 -10.32 -1.46 0.55
C ILE A 35 -11.07 -2.79 0.66
N GLN A 36 -10.68 -3.75 -0.19
CA GLN A 36 -11.20 -5.12 -0.16
C GLN A 36 -10.48 -5.95 0.92
N CYS A 37 -9.16 -6.04 0.85
CA CYS A 37 -8.35 -6.79 1.81
C CYS A 37 -6.94 -6.20 1.99
N ILE A 38 -6.33 -6.54 3.12
CA ILE A 38 -4.96 -6.18 3.46
C ILE A 38 -4.25 -7.48 3.87
N ASN A 39 -3.15 -7.80 3.21
CA ASN A 39 -2.33 -8.95 3.52
C ASN A 39 -0.98 -8.49 4.05
N ILE A 40 -0.61 -8.94 5.25
CA ILE A 40 0.69 -8.68 5.86
C ILE A 40 1.54 -9.94 5.72
N VAL A 41 2.77 -9.78 5.26
CA VAL A 41 3.74 -10.86 5.09
C VAL A 41 5.00 -10.51 5.85
N ASP A 42 5.42 -11.42 6.72
CA ASP A 42 6.69 -11.32 7.43
C ASP A 42 7.85 -11.69 6.50
N ARG A 43 8.92 -10.92 6.57
CA ARG A 43 10.13 -11.09 5.76
C ARG A 43 11.36 -10.90 6.64
N LYS A 44 12.48 -11.46 6.18
CA LYS A 44 13.81 -11.22 6.75
C LYS A 44 14.69 -10.63 5.66
N ASN A 45 15.53 -9.66 6.02
CA ASN A 45 16.55 -9.15 5.11
C ASN A 45 17.81 -10.02 5.17
N GLU A 46 18.82 -9.67 4.36
CA GLU A 46 20.10 -10.38 4.30
C GLU A 46 20.86 -10.39 5.64
N LYS A 47 20.58 -9.42 6.52
CA LYS A 47 21.15 -9.33 7.87
C LYS A 47 20.35 -10.13 8.92
N GLY A 48 19.29 -10.83 8.53
CA GLY A 48 18.41 -11.57 9.42
C GLY A 48 17.39 -10.71 10.18
N GLU A 49 17.33 -9.40 9.93
CA GLU A 49 16.37 -8.50 10.57
C GLU A 49 14.98 -8.75 10.02
N SER A 50 14.02 -8.97 10.92
CA SER A 50 12.63 -9.20 10.55
C SER A 50 11.93 -7.87 10.24
N PHE A 51 11.15 -7.86 9.16
CA PHE A 51 10.32 -6.72 8.77
C PHE A 51 9.00 -7.22 8.18
N LYS A 52 7.98 -6.36 8.21
CA LYS A 52 6.68 -6.66 7.61
C LYS A 52 6.56 -5.98 6.25
N ARG A 53 5.84 -6.63 5.33
CA ARG A 53 5.38 -6.04 4.07
C ARG A 53 3.87 -6.15 4.02
N ALA A 54 3.18 -5.07 3.65
CA ALA A 54 1.74 -5.09 3.46
C ALA A 54 1.37 -4.94 1.99
N TYR A 55 0.37 -5.70 1.58
CA TYR A 55 -0.30 -5.57 0.29
C TYR A 55 -1.75 -5.17 0.52
N ILE A 56 -2.20 -4.17 -0.21
CA ILE A 56 -3.54 -3.60 -0.05
C ILE A 56 -4.28 -3.72 -1.37
N HIS A 57 -5.37 -4.46 -1.36
CA HIS A 57 -6.22 -4.69 -2.51
C HIS A 57 -7.48 -3.83 -2.39
N PHE A 58 -7.82 -3.14 -3.46
CA PHE A 58 -8.99 -2.28 -3.54
C PHE A 58 -10.11 -3.03 -4.28
N GLU A 59 -11.32 -2.95 -3.75
CA GLU A 59 -12.53 -3.34 -4.48
C GLU A 59 -12.79 -2.33 -5.61
N LYS A 60 -12.58 -1.06 -5.31
CA LYS A 60 -12.58 0.03 -6.29
C LYS A 60 -11.72 1.19 -5.80
N TRP A 61 -11.07 1.84 -6.75
CA TRP A 61 -10.49 3.17 -6.53
C TRP A 61 -11.58 4.23 -6.69
N TYR A 62 -11.47 5.33 -5.95
CA TYR A 62 -12.29 6.50 -6.21
C TYR A 62 -11.78 7.26 -7.43
N VAL A 63 -12.68 7.96 -8.10
CA VAL A 63 -12.41 8.77 -9.29
C VAL A 63 -12.72 10.21 -8.93
N ASN A 64 -11.69 11.03 -8.87
CA ASN A 64 -11.72 12.46 -8.54
C ASN A 64 -10.33 13.06 -8.74
N ASP A 65 -10.27 14.39 -8.82
CA ASP A 65 -9.05 15.16 -9.10
C ASP A 65 -7.94 14.99 -8.05
N TYR A 66 -8.27 14.50 -6.86
CA TYR A 66 -7.28 14.20 -5.82
C TYR A 66 -6.66 12.80 -5.98
N VAL A 67 -7.48 11.78 -6.26
CA VAL A 67 -7.05 10.38 -6.32
C VAL A 67 -6.43 10.02 -7.67
N ASP A 68 -6.97 10.57 -8.76
CA ASP A 68 -6.52 10.25 -10.12
C ASP A 68 -5.02 10.52 -10.36
N PRO A 69 -4.45 11.69 -10.00
CA PRO A 69 -3.01 11.92 -10.18
C PRO A 69 -2.14 11.02 -9.28
N ILE A 70 -2.64 10.63 -8.10
CA ILE A 70 -1.96 9.68 -7.22
C ILE A 70 -1.95 8.29 -7.86
N ARG A 71 -3.09 7.86 -8.42
CA ARG A 71 -3.22 6.58 -9.14
C ARG A 71 -2.28 6.55 -10.34
N GLU A 72 -2.25 7.59 -11.16
CA GLU A 72 -1.34 7.69 -12.32
C GLU A 72 0.13 7.62 -11.91
N LYS A 73 0.51 8.32 -10.83
CA LYS A 73 1.86 8.27 -10.27
C LYS A 73 2.23 6.84 -9.85
N LEU A 74 1.33 6.11 -9.21
CA LEU A 74 1.59 4.73 -8.78
C LEU A 74 1.65 3.77 -9.97
N VAL A 75 0.75 3.89 -10.93
CA VAL A 75 0.73 3.06 -12.16
C VAL A 75 1.97 3.29 -13.02
N SER A 76 2.50 4.52 -13.06
CA SER A 76 3.78 4.83 -13.74
C SER A 76 5.01 4.28 -13.00
N GLY A 77 4.82 3.55 -11.90
CA GLY A 77 5.88 2.89 -11.14
C GLY A 77 6.58 3.77 -10.10
N LYS A 78 6.10 5.01 -9.90
CA LYS A 78 6.60 5.91 -8.85
C LYS A 78 5.98 5.56 -7.50
N GLU A 79 6.55 6.14 -6.45
CA GLU A 79 6.15 5.92 -5.05
C GLU A 79 5.53 7.19 -4.46
N ILE A 80 4.69 7.02 -3.43
CA ILE A 80 4.19 8.08 -2.57
C ILE A 80 4.67 7.89 -1.13
N LYS A 81 4.78 8.98 -0.39
CA LYS A 81 5.19 9.00 1.02
C LYS A 81 3.98 9.38 1.87
N ILE A 82 3.71 8.59 2.92
CA ILE A 82 2.59 8.82 3.84
C ILE A 82 3.12 8.85 5.26
N VAL A 83 2.99 10.00 5.91
CA VAL A 83 3.35 10.19 7.32
C VAL A 83 2.16 9.75 8.17
N TYR A 84 2.34 8.73 9.00
CA TYR A 84 1.27 8.22 9.88
C TYR A 84 1.45 8.66 11.33
N ASP A 85 2.69 8.90 11.76
CA ASP A 85 3.07 9.38 13.09
C ASP A 85 4.45 10.02 12.98
N ASN A 86 4.61 11.34 13.12
CA ASN A 86 5.89 12.00 12.84
C ASN A 86 6.99 11.58 13.85
N PRO A 87 8.20 11.15 13.41
CA PRO A 87 8.78 11.27 12.06
C PRO A 87 8.58 10.06 11.14
N TRP A 88 7.80 9.07 11.56
CA TRP A 88 7.53 7.82 10.87
C TRP A 88 6.63 7.98 9.65
N PHE A 89 7.03 7.31 8.57
CA PHE A 89 6.31 7.32 7.31
C PHE A 89 6.43 5.97 6.61
N TRP A 90 5.46 5.71 5.73
CA TRP A 90 5.53 4.61 4.76
C TRP A 90 5.78 5.16 3.37
N LYS A 91 6.61 4.43 2.62
CA LYS A 91 6.62 4.53 1.16
C LYS A 91 5.59 3.53 0.62
N ILE A 92 4.79 3.97 -0.34
CA ILE A 92 3.79 3.13 -0.97
C ILE A 92 4.02 3.15 -2.48
N SER A 93 4.02 1.98 -3.08
CA SER A 93 4.13 1.80 -4.54
C SER A 93 2.99 0.92 -5.05
N ALA A 94 2.73 0.95 -6.35
CA ALA A 94 1.89 -0.06 -6.97
C ALA A 94 2.51 -1.45 -6.76
N ASN A 95 1.68 -2.43 -6.44
CA ASN A 95 2.09 -3.81 -6.29
C ASN A 95 2.58 -4.31 -7.66
N LYS A 96 3.89 -4.57 -7.76
CA LYS A 96 4.54 -5.12 -8.96
C LYS A 96 4.48 -6.64 -9.00
N SER A 97 4.03 -7.28 -7.93
CA SER A 97 3.83 -8.73 -7.91
C SER A 97 2.60 -9.05 -8.76
N SER A 98 2.81 -9.77 -9.85
CA SER A 98 1.76 -10.42 -10.62
C SER A 98 1.12 -11.50 -9.75
N TRP A 99 0.18 -11.12 -8.88
CA TRP A 99 -0.74 -12.09 -8.30
C TRP A 99 -1.59 -12.64 -9.45
N LYS A 100 -1.17 -13.78 -10.01
CA LYS A 100 -2.09 -14.61 -10.78
C LYS A 100 -3.08 -15.18 -9.76
N LYS A 101 -4.38 -14.90 -9.93
CA LYS A 101 -5.40 -15.80 -9.39
C LYS A 101 -5.08 -17.17 -10.00
N VAL A 102 -4.48 -18.05 -9.20
CA VAL A 102 -4.54 -19.49 -9.45
C VAL A 102 -5.94 -19.98 -9.10
#